data_AF-A0A1G9EJ81-F1
#
_entry.id   AF-A0A1G9EJ81-F1
#
_cell.length_a   1.000
_cell.length_b   1.000
_cell.length_c   1.000
_cell.angle_alpha   90.00
_cell.angle_beta   90.00
_cell.angle_gamma   90.00
#
_symmetry.space_group_name_H-M   'P 1'
#
loop_
_entity.id
_entity.type
_entity.pdbx_description
1 polymer ?
#
loop_
_entity_poly.entity_id
_entity_poly.type
_entity_poly.pdbx_seq_one_letter_code
_entity_poly.pdbx_strand_id
1 'polypeptide(L)'
;MRVFVHGVPETAVVWNPLREAVKGPSEALTLPGFGTALPPGFTPTKDRYAAWLTDELRKFPEPVDLVGHDWGALLTLRVATAGEVPLRSWVCDVGGVFHPDYAWHPWAAALISDQGEETLRLRRESSPEEAGRRPGG
;
A
#
# COMPACT_ATOMS: atom_id res chain seq x y z
N MET A 1 -1.26 -18.52 -4.32
CA MET A 1 -2.30 -17.56 -3.89
C MET A 1 -1.92 -16.17 -4.38
N ARG A 2 -2.85 -15.32 -4.84
CA ARG A 2 -2.54 -13.90 -5.11
C ARG A 2 -2.86 -13.04 -3.89
N VAL A 3 -1.90 -12.28 -3.40
CA VAL A 3 -2.09 -11.41 -2.23
C VAL A 3 -1.87 -9.96 -2.64
N PHE A 4 -2.84 -9.10 -2.32
CA PHE A 4 -2.86 -7.68 -2.67
C PHE A 4 -2.63 -6.82 -1.42
N VAL A 5 -1.78 -5.80 -1.55
CA VAL A 5 -1.42 -4.86 -0.47
C VAL A 5 -1.68 -3.44 -0.96
N HIS A 6 -2.57 -2.72 -0.28
CA HIS A 6 -3.00 -1.37 -0.65
C HIS A 6 -2.00 -0.28 -0.24
N GLY A 7 -2.24 0.94 -0.74
CA GLY A 7 -1.49 2.15 -0.41
C GLY A 7 -2.15 3.01 0.67
N VAL A 8 -1.79 4.29 0.71
CA VAL A 8 -2.34 5.29 1.64
C VAL A 8 -2.91 6.46 0.81
N PRO A 9 -4.14 6.93 1.09
CA PRO A 9 -4.99 6.66 2.26
C PRO A 9 -6.07 5.59 2.01
N GLU A 10 -5.72 4.52 1.28
CA GLU A 10 -6.66 3.50 0.85
C GLU A 10 -6.85 2.37 1.88
N THR A 11 -7.73 1.43 1.57
CA THR A 11 -7.91 0.17 2.30
C THR A 11 -7.94 -1.00 1.31
N ALA A 12 -8.01 -2.24 1.81
CA ALA A 12 -8.10 -3.44 0.98
C ALA A 12 -9.24 -3.41 -0.07
N VAL A 13 -10.29 -2.61 0.16
CA VAL A 13 -11.45 -2.47 -0.74
C VAL A 13 -11.05 -2.01 -2.15
N VAL A 14 -9.95 -1.26 -2.29
CA VAL A 14 -9.45 -0.79 -3.61
C VAL A 14 -9.21 -1.96 -4.58
N TRP A 15 -8.91 -3.15 -4.05
CA TRP A 15 -8.61 -4.34 -4.84
C TRP A 15 -9.84 -5.14 -5.26
N ASN A 16 -11.02 -4.87 -4.72
CA ASN A 16 -12.23 -5.68 -5.00
C ASN A 16 -12.52 -5.82 -6.50
N PRO A 17 -12.54 -4.75 -7.32
CA PRO A 17 -12.80 -4.89 -8.76
C PRO A 17 -11.76 -5.76 -9.47
N LEU A 18 -10.48 -5.64 -9.09
CA LEU A 18 -9.42 -6.46 -9.69
C LEU A 18 -9.52 -7.92 -9.26
N ARG A 19 -9.85 -8.18 -7.99
CA ARG A 19 -10.04 -9.54 -7.46
C ARG A 19 -11.19 -10.28 -8.14
N GLU A 20 -12.27 -9.57 -8.48
CA GLU A 20 -13.38 -10.12 -9.25
C GLU A 20 -12.99 -10.44 -10.70
N ALA A 21 -12.09 -9.67 -11.30
CA ALA A 21 -11.64 -9.84 -12.68
C ALA A 21 -10.57 -10.94 -12.85
N VAL A 22 -9.75 -11.21 -11.83
CA VAL A 22 -8.67 -12.22 -11.92
C VAL A 22 -9.18 -13.62 -11.60
N LYS A 23 -8.72 -14.61 -12.38
CA LYS A 23 -9.09 -16.02 -12.15
C LYS A 23 -8.27 -16.64 -11.01
N GLY A 24 -8.94 -17.38 -10.13
CA GLY A 24 -8.31 -18.18 -9.08
C GLY A 24 -8.25 -17.46 -7.73
N PRO A 25 -7.68 -18.11 -6.70
CA PRO A 25 -7.72 -17.61 -5.33
C PRO A 25 -6.94 -16.31 -5.18
N SER A 26 -7.57 -15.32 -4.53
CA SER A 26 -6.98 -14.03 -4.20
C SER A 26 -7.39 -13.54 -2.82
N GLU A 27 -6.52 -12.78 -2.15
CA GLU A 27 -6.79 -12.12 -0.88
C GLU A 27 -6.25 -10.69 -0.89
N ALA A 28 -6.99 -9.73 -0.35
CA ALA A 28 -6.52 -8.36 -0.15
C ALA A 28 -6.32 -8.12 1.35
N LEU A 29 -5.07 -7.89 1.74
CA LEU A 29 -4.73 -7.65 3.14
C LEU A 29 -5.06 -6.21 3.53
N THR A 30 -5.63 -6.05 4.72
CA THR A 30 -5.88 -4.74 5.33
C THR A 30 -4.70 -4.38 6.23
N LEU A 31 -3.95 -3.33 5.88
CA LEU A 31 -2.83 -2.87 6.70
C LEU A 31 -3.32 -2.43 8.09
N PRO A 32 -2.59 -2.76 9.17
CA PRO A 32 -2.89 -2.27 10.51
C PRO A 32 -3.13 -0.75 10.55
N GLY A 33 -4.26 -0.32 11.11
CA GLY A 33 -4.62 1.10 11.21
C GLY A 33 -5.41 1.66 10.03
N PHE A 34 -5.65 0.87 8.96
CA PHE A 34 -6.36 1.31 7.76
C PHE A 34 -7.68 0.56 7.62
N GLY A 35 -8.80 1.20 7.99
CA GLY A 35 -10.11 0.50 8.04
C GLY A 35 -10.21 -0.56 9.15
N THR A 36 -9.17 -0.68 9.97
CA THR A 36 -9.10 -1.53 11.17
C THR A 36 -8.25 -0.83 12.23
N ALA A 37 -8.42 -1.20 13.50
CA ALA A 37 -7.59 -0.68 14.57
C ALA A 37 -6.13 -1.16 14.45
N LEU A 38 -5.20 -0.40 15.04
CA LEU A 38 -3.85 -0.90 15.24
C LEU A 38 -3.86 -2.03 16.28
N PRO A 39 -3.16 -3.16 16.02
CA PRO A 39 -2.98 -4.20 17.03
C PRO A 39 -2.32 -3.63 18.30
N PRO A 40 -2.65 -4.17 19.50
CA PRO A 40 -2.02 -3.75 20.74
C PRO A 40 -0.49 -3.83 20.66
N GLY A 41 0.18 -2.74 21.02
CA GLY A 41 1.65 -2.65 20.98
C GLY A 41 2.26 -2.47 19.59
N PHE A 42 1.45 -2.30 18.54
CA PHE A 42 1.97 -2.06 17.19
C PHE A 42 2.48 -0.63 17.04
N THR A 43 3.79 -0.47 16.78
CA THR A 43 4.38 0.81 16.40
C THR A 43 4.35 0.94 14.87
N PRO A 44 3.63 1.92 14.29
CA PRO A 44 3.41 2.04 12.85
C PRO A 44 4.64 2.59 12.10
N THR A 45 5.74 1.83 12.14
CA THR A 45 6.95 2.08 11.36
C THR A 45 6.98 1.19 10.13
N LYS A 46 7.70 1.62 9.09
CA LYS A 46 7.91 0.81 7.87
C LYS A 46 8.34 -0.62 8.18
N ASP A 47 9.29 -0.81 9.08
CA ASP A 47 9.84 -2.14 9.37
C ASP A 47 8.85 -3.03 10.13
N ARG A 48 7.99 -2.43 10.98
CA ARG A 48 6.91 -3.17 11.64
C ARG A 48 5.81 -3.57 10.66
N TYR A 49 5.46 -2.72 9.70
CA TYR A 49 4.55 -3.10 8.61
C TYR A 49 5.15 -4.20 7.74
N ALA A 50 6.44 -4.14 7.42
CA ALA A 50 7.10 -5.18 6.63
C ALA A 50 7.14 -6.53 7.36
N ALA A 51 7.49 -6.54 8.65
CA ALA A 51 7.48 -7.74 9.47
C ALA A 51 6.06 -8.34 9.58
N TRP A 52 5.06 -7.50 9.84
CA TRP A 52 3.67 -7.93 9.86
C TRP A 52 3.24 -8.54 8.52
N LEU A 53 3.59 -7.90 7.40
CA LEU A 53 3.26 -8.41 6.06
C LEU A 53 3.93 -9.77 5.81
N THR A 54 5.20 -9.93 6.16
CA THR A 54 5.89 -11.23 6.08
C THR A 54 5.14 -12.31 6.86
N ASP A 55 4.70 -12.01 8.09
CA ASP A 55 3.98 -12.96 8.93
C ASP A 55 2.59 -13.29 8.38
N GLU A 56 1.86 -12.32 7.81
CA GLU A 56 0.59 -12.59 7.13
C GLU A 56 0.79 -13.46 5.88
N LEU A 57 1.82 -13.18 5.07
CA LEU A 57 2.06 -13.92 3.84
C LEU A 57 2.37 -15.40 4.07
N ARG A 58 3.05 -15.72 5.17
CA ARG A 58 3.36 -17.11 5.59
C ARG A 58 2.12 -17.94 5.97
N LYS A 59 0.96 -17.30 6.18
CA LYS A 59 -0.29 -18.00 6.48
C LYS A 59 -0.96 -18.56 5.22
N PHE A 60 -0.54 -18.15 4.04
CA PHE A 60 -1.11 -18.62 2.78
C PHE A 60 -0.33 -19.81 2.20
N PRO A 61 -0.98 -20.63 1.35
CA PRO A 61 -0.28 -21.69 0.61
C PRO A 61 0.83 -21.12 -0.27
N GLU A 62 2.02 -21.65 -0.08
CA GLU A 62 3.22 -21.29 -0.82
C GLU A 62 3.25 -21.97 -2.21
N PRO A 63 3.86 -21.34 -3.22
CA PRO A 63 4.38 -19.97 -3.23
C PRO A 63 3.29 -18.90 -3.48
N VAL A 64 3.55 -17.67 -3.04
CA VAL A 64 2.61 -16.52 -3.14
C VAL A 64 2.96 -15.63 -4.34
N ASP A 65 1.94 -15.09 -5.02
CA ASP A 65 2.10 -13.97 -5.95
C ASP A 65 1.71 -12.68 -5.23
N LEU A 66 2.64 -11.75 -5.07
CA LEU A 66 2.46 -10.53 -4.27
C LEU A 66 2.25 -9.30 -5.14
N VAL A 67 1.20 -8.52 -4.90
CA VAL A 67 0.89 -7.30 -5.63
C VAL A 67 0.80 -6.13 -4.64
N GLY A 68 1.65 -5.11 -4.84
CA GLY A 68 1.66 -3.91 -4.00
C GLY A 68 1.34 -2.63 -4.78
N HIS A 69 0.55 -1.74 -4.17
CA HIS A 69 0.27 -0.39 -4.66
C HIS A 69 0.78 0.66 -3.67
N ASP A 70 1.47 1.71 -4.13
CA ASP A 70 1.89 2.85 -3.29
C ASP A 70 2.69 2.42 -2.02
N TRP A 71 2.21 2.59 -0.78
CA TRP A 71 2.91 2.07 0.40
C TRP A 71 3.03 0.55 0.36
N GLY A 72 2.02 -0.12 -0.18
CA GLY A 72 2.06 -1.55 -0.50
C GLY A 72 3.16 -1.89 -1.50
N ALA A 73 3.51 -1.00 -2.44
CA ALA A 73 4.66 -1.21 -3.35
C ALA A 73 5.98 -1.23 -2.57
N LEU A 74 6.19 -0.29 -1.65
CA LEU A 74 7.37 -0.26 -0.77
C LEU A 74 7.49 -1.54 0.08
N LEU A 75 6.38 -1.98 0.66
CA LEU A 75 6.35 -3.20 1.47
C LEU A 75 6.58 -4.46 0.63
N THR A 76 6.00 -4.54 -0.56
CA THR A 76 6.25 -5.63 -1.53
C THR A 76 7.73 -5.73 -1.89
N LEU A 77 8.39 -4.61 -2.21
CA LEU A 77 9.82 -4.60 -2.49
C LEU A 77 10.65 -5.02 -1.27
N ARG A 78 10.24 -4.61 -0.06
CA ARG A 78 10.92 -5.02 1.17
C ARG A 78 10.83 -6.53 1.41
N VAL A 79 9.66 -7.14 1.22
CA VAL A 79 9.46 -8.59 1.35
C VAL A 79 10.24 -9.35 0.27
N ALA A 80 10.13 -8.92 -0.99
CA ALA A 80 10.78 -9.57 -2.12
C ALA A 80 12.31 -9.58 -2.00
N THR A 81 12.90 -8.47 -1.51
CA THR A 81 14.35 -8.35 -1.33
C THR A 81 14.88 -9.00 -0.05
N ALA A 82 14.04 -9.19 0.97
CA ALA A 82 14.42 -9.92 2.18
C ALA A 82 14.53 -11.44 1.94
N GLY A 83 13.76 -12.00 1.00
CA GLY A 83 13.82 -13.43 0.65
C GLY A 83 13.25 -14.37 1.71
N GLU A 84 12.45 -13.84 2.64
CA GLU A 84 11.91 -14.56 3.80
C GLU A 84 10.55 -15.27 3.55
N VAL A 85 9.94 -14.99 2.40
CA VAL A 85 8.67 -15.56 1.94
C VAL A 85 8.91 -16.17 0.55
N PRO A 86 8.50 -17.41 0.28
CA PRO A 86 8.63 -18.01 -1.04
C PRO A 86 7.61 -17.39 -2.00
N LEU A 87 8.04 -16.31 -2.65
CA LEU A 87 7.28 -15.65 -3.70
C LEU A 87 7.49 -16.36 -5.04
N ARG A 88 6.38 -16.67 -5.73
CA ARG A 88 6.43 -17.12 -7.13
C ARG A 88 6.65 -15.96 -8.08
N SER A 89 5.95 -14.86 -7.83
CA SER A 89 6.03 -13.61 -8.58
C SER A 89 5.68 -12.44 -7.69
N TRP A 90 6.09 -11.23 -8.09
CA TRP A 90 5.68 -10.00 -7.42
C TRP A 90 5.56 -8.86 -8.42
N VAL A 91 4.67 -7.91 -8.13
CA VAL A 91 4.43 -6.69 -8.92
C VAL A 91 4.25 -5.51 -7.98
N CYS A 92 4.81 -4.36 -8.37
CA CYS A 92 4.56 -3.08 -7.72
C CYS A 92 4.47 -1.97 -8.76
N ASP A 93 3.66 -0.95 -8.50
CA ASP A 93 3.46 0.17 -9.42
C ASP A 93 4.37 1.38 -9.14
N VAL A 94 4.92 1.48 -7.92
CA VAL A 94 5.89 2.52 -7.53
C VAL A 94 7.30 1.92 -7.40
N GLY A 95 7.87 1.37 -8.48
CA GLY A 95 9.21 0.76 -8.44
C GLY A 95 10.32 1.71 -7.95
N GLY A 96 10.20 3.01 -8.23
CA GLY A 96 11.15 4.03 -7.80
C GLY A 96 11.24 4.22 -6.28
N VAL A 97 10.26 3.75 -5.51
CA VAL A 97 10.18 3.94 -4.04
C VAL A 97 11.36 3.31 -3.28
N PHE A 98 12.10 2.40 -3.93
CA PHE A 98 13.29 1.75 -3.35
C PHE A 98 14.58 2.55 -3.54
N HIS A 99 14.55 3.62 -4.35
CA HIS A 99 15.71 4.48 -4.56
C HIS A 99 15.91 5.40 -3.33
N PRO A 100 17.15 5.58 -2.83
CA PRO A 100 17.40 6.44 -1.66
C PRO A 100 16.97 7.90 -1.86
N ASP A 101 17.04 8.39 -3.11
CA ASP A 101 16.63 9.75 -3.46
C ASP A 101 15.15 9.85 -3.86
N TYR A 102 14.37 8.78 -3.69
CA TYR A 102 12.95 8.84 -3.99
C TYR A 102 12.24 9.79 -3.02
N ALA A 103 11.61 10.82 -3.59
CA ALA A 103 10.74 11.71 -2.88
C ALA A 103 9.30 11.50 -3.36
N TRP A 104 8.40 11.29 -2.41
CA TRP A 104 6.98 11.33 -2.70
C TRP A 104 6.59 12.70 -3.25
N HIS A 105 5.60 12.72 -4.13
CA HIS A 105 5.13 13.96 -4.74
C HIS A 105 4.58 14.94 -3.68
N PRO A 106 4.53 16.26 -3.96
CA PRO A 106 4.23 17.29 -2.97
C PRO A 106 2.94 17.07 -2.17
N TRP A 107 1.93 16.47 -2.77
CA TRP A 107 0.68 16.14 -2.08
C TRP A 107 0.85 15.10 -0.98
N ALA A 108 1.61 14.03 -1.24
CA ALA A 108 1.91 13.04 -0.21
C ALA A 108 2.78 13.63 0.92
N ALA A 109 3.68 14.56 0.60
CA ALA A 109 4.40 15.33 1.61
C ALA A 109 3.47 16.23 2.46
N ALA A 110 2.45 16.83 1.86
CA ALA A 110 1.47 17.63 2.59
C ALA A 110 0.63 16.79 3.57
N LEU A 111 0.31 15.54 3.22
CA LEU A 111 -0.45 14.63 4.10
C LEU A 111 0.24 14.34 5.43
N ILE A 112 1.57 14.33 5.47
CA ILE A 112 2.37 14.08 6.67
C ILE A 112 2.83 15.37 7.38
N SER A 113 2.31 16.51 6.94
CA SER A 113 2.54 17.83 7.55
C SER A 113 1.36 18.25 8.43
N ASP A 114 1.46 19.43 9.03
CA ASP A 114 0.36 20.11 9.74
C ASP A 114 -0.85 20.43 8.84
N GLN A 115 -0.66 20.45 7.52
CA GLN A 115 -1.71 20.70 6.52
C GLN A 115 -2.45 19.42 6.07
N GLY A 116 -2.16 18.26 6.67
CA GLY A 116 -2.68 16.98 6.21
C GLY A 116 -4.21 16.89 6.21
N GLU A 117 -4.87 17.35 7.29
CA GLU A 117 -6.33 17.32 7.40
C GLU A 117 -7.02 18.21 6.35
N GLU A 118 -6.50 19.43 6.17
CA GLU A 118 -7.01 20.37 5.17
C GLU A 118 -6.83 19.82 3.75
N THR A 119 -5.67 19.22 3.48
CA THR A 119 -5.37 18.57 2.20
C THR A 119 -6.35 17.44 1.89
N LEU A 120 -6.72 16.62 2.88
CA LEU A 120 -7.73 15.57 2.72
C LEU A 120 -9.13 16.13 2.50
N ARG A 121 -9.51 17.17 3.26
CA ARG A 121 -10.81 17.84 3.12
C ARG A 121 -11.00 18.39 1.70
N LEU A 122 -10.04 19.18 1.23
CA LEU A 122 -10.07 19.78 -0.10
C LEU A 122 -10.22 18.72 -1.19
N ARG A 123 -9.50 17.59 -1.08
CA ARG A 123 -9.60 16.51 -2.06
C ARG A 123 -10.96 15.82 -2.07
N ARG A 124 -11.54 15.56 -0.90
CA ARG A 124 -12.87 14.94 -0.80
C ARG A 124 -13.96 15.80 -1.43
N GLU A 125 -13.77 17.12 -1.38
CA GLU A 125 -14.73 18.11 -1.89
C GLU A 125 -14.44 18.51 -3.35
N SER A 126 -13.29 18.13 -3.90
CA SER A 126 -12.90 18.42 -5.28
C SER A 126 -13.65 17.54 -6.28
N SER A 127 -14.06 18.12 -7.40
CA SER A 127 -14.52 17.35 -8.56
C SER A 127 -13.37 16.57 -9.21
N PRO A 128 -13.66 15.54 -10.03
CA PRO A 128 -12.62 14.83 -10.79
C PRO A 128 -11.77 15.74 -11.69
N GLU A 129 -12.35 16.82 -12.22
CA GLU A 129 -11.65 17.81 -13.06
C GLU A 129 -10.69 18.69 -12.26
N GLU A 130 -11.03 18.99 -11.00
CA GLU A 130 -10.20 19.75 -10.07
C GLU A 130 -9.10 18.89 -9.45
N ALA A 131 -9.41 17.63 -9.12
CA ALA A 131 -8.48 16.69 -8.49
C ALA A 131 -7.26 16.34 -9.37
N GLY A 132 -7.38 16.47 -10.70
CA GLY A 132 -6.31 16.25 -11.66
C GLY A 132 -5.36 17.44 -11.87
N ARG A 133 -5.70 18.65 -11.39
CA ARG A 133 -4.84 19.83 -11.56
C ARG A 133 -3.75 19.85 -10.50
N ARG A 134 -2.50 20.01 -10.94
CA ARG A 134 -1.39 20.30 -10.01
C ARG A 134 -1.56 21.71 -9.45
N PRO A 135 -1.28 21.96 -8.16
CA PRO A 135 -1.29 23.31 -7.63
C PRO A 135 -0.31 24.19 -8.43
N GLY A 136 -0.82 25.26 -9.05
CA GLY A 136 -0.01 26.21 -9.83
C GLY A 136 0.08 25.99 -11.35
N GLY A 137 -0.78 25.15 -11.93
CA GLY A 137 -0.89 24.93 -13.38
C GLY A 137 -2.21 25.40 -13.98
#